data_AF-A0A412KVD7-F1
#
_entry.id   AF-A0A412KVD7-F1
#
_cell.length_a   1.000
_cell.length_b   1.000
_cell.length_c   1.000
_cell.angle_alpha   90.00
_cell.angle_beta   90.00
_cell.angle_gamma   90.00
#
_symmetry.space_group_name_H-M   'P 1'
#
loop_
_entity.id
_entity.type
_entity.pdbx_description
1 polymer ?
#
loop_
_entity_poly.entity_id
_entity_poly.type
_entity_poly.pdbx_seq_one_letter_code
_entity_poly.pdbx_strand_id
1 'polypeptide(L)'
;MITKDMTLADVVKEHPNTIGFLNGLHLDYCCGGHEAISIAVREKGLDVDKFLAELNEVAARKTQQRDVHEDIESFKELKVTDMLDDLEATHHVTDRKLMAETEAYLNKILIVHYPHHGEMLTRLHHLYAGLKAELEEHFAKEEQLVFPLMRQHPHPDAKTLALVEELEQEHSGAGDIIKEIQELTDNFTPPADACPTFRHTYATMEQLFDDVFIHIFKENSIAFPEYAEQA
;
A
#
# COMPACT_ATOMS: atom_id res chain seq x y z
N MET A 1 -24.00 -3.82 4.15
CA MET A 1 -24.16 -3.88 2.68
C MET A 1 -23.48 -2.64 2.15
N ILE A 2 -22.46 -2.84 1.32
CA ILE A 2 -21.61 -1.77 0.81
C ILE A 2 -22.42 -0.93 -0.18
N THR A 3 -22.38 0.39 -0.03
CA THR A 3 -23.11 1.33 -0.89
C THR A 3 -22.15 2.27 -1.61
N LYS A 4 -22.62 2.89 -2.69
CA LYS A 4 -21.82 3.78 -3.55
C LYS A 4 -21.33 5.07 -2.85
N ASP A 5 -21.96 5.39 -1.71
CA ASP A 5 -21.70 6.59 -0.92
C ASP A 5 -20.71 6.32 0.23
N MET A 6 -20.39 5.04 0.49
CA MET A 6 -19.28 4.66 1.38
C MET A 6 -17.94 4.96 0.69
N THR A 7 -16.88 5.03 1.49
CA THR A 7 -15.51 5.19 0.99
C THR A 7 -14.83 3.82 0.85
N LEU A 8 -13.77 3.72 0.05
CA LEU A 8 -13.01 2.47 -0.07
C LEU A 8 -12.29 2.13 1.25
N ALA A 9 -11.81 3.15 1.97
CA ALA A 9 -11.19 2.99 3.28
C ALA A 9 -12.18 2.40 4.29
N ASP A 10 -13.42 2.91 4.36
CA ASP A 10 -14.46 2.36 5.25
C ASP A 10 -14.78 0.90 4.91
N VAL A 11 -14.85 0.58 3.61
CA VAL A 11 -15.08 -0.80 3.17
C VAL A 11 -13.96 -1.72 3.63
N VAL A 12 -12.70 -1.34 3.45
CA VAL A 12 -11.58 -2.19 3.90
C VAL A 12 -11.54 -2.28 5.42
N LYS A 13 -11.90 -1.21 6.12
CA LYS A 13 -12.02 -1.20 7.58
C LYS A 13 -13.14 -2.10 8.09
N GLU A 14 -14.27 -2.24 7.38
CA GLU A 14 -15.35 -3.16 7.78
C GLU A 14 -15.21 -4.57 7.21
N HIS A 15 -14.56 -4.69 6.05
CA HIS A 15 -14.46 -5.91 5.25
C HIS A 15 -13.04 -6.09 4.69
N PRO A 16 -12.01 -6.36 5.53
CA PRO A 16 -10.62 -6.47 5.06
C PRO A 16 -10.41 -7.54 3.97
N ASN A 17 -11.31 -8.53 3.88
CA ASN A 17 -11.33 -9.53 2.84
C ASN A 17 -11.59 -8.98 1.41
N THR A 18 -11.91 -7.70 1.26
CA THR A 18 -12.03 -7.04 -0.05
C THR A 18 -10.70 -6.53 -0.59
N ILE A 19 -9.62 -6.46 0.20
CA ILE A 19 -8.31 -5.93 -0.22
C ILE A 19 -7.83 -6.60 -1.50
N GLY A 20 -7.78 -7.94 -1.52
CA GLY A 20 -7.30 -8.66 -2.71
C GLY A 20 -8.12 -8.37 -3.98
N PHE A 21 -9.42 -8.07 -3.84
CA PHE A 21 -10.26 -7.63 -4.96
C PHE A 21 -9.92 -6.21 -5.40
N LEU A 22 -9.69 -5.29 -4.46
CA LEU A 22 -9.33 -3.90 -4.75
C LEU A 22 -7.92 -3.78 -5.33
N ASN A 23 -6.94 -4.55 -4.83
CA ASN A 23 -5.58 -4.62 -5.37
C ASN A 23 -5.60 -5.13 -6.82
N GLY A 24 -6.40 -6.18 -7.09
CA GLY A 24 -6.58 -6.71 -8.44
C GLY A 24 -7.25 -5.73 -9.43
N LEU A 25 -7.86 -4.66 -8.93
CA LEU A 25 -8.42 -3.56 -9.73
C LEU A 25 -7.56 -2.28 -9.65
N HIS A 26 -6.43 -2.32 -8.94
CA HIS A 26 -5.53 -1.18 -8.70
C HIS A 26 -6.28 0.06 -8.20
N LEU A 27 -7.18 -0.16 -7.23
CA LEU A 27 -7.95 0.88 -6.56
C LEU A 27 -7.24 1.30 -5.27
N ASP A 28 -7.08 2.61 -5.10
CA ASP A 28 -6.45 3.22 -3.94
C ASP A 28 -7.46 3.33 -2.78
N TYR A 29 -7.30 2.48 -1.78
CA TYR A 29 -8.11 2.48 -0.56
C TYR A 29 -7.37 3.02 0.67
N CYS A 30 -6.09 3.39 0.54
CA CYS A 30 -5.21 3.74 1.65
C CYS A 30 -4.88 5.25 1.71
N CYS A 31 -4.55 5.88 0.58
CA CYS A 31 -4.22 7.32 0.52
C CYS A 31 -5.40 8.12 -0.05
N GLY A 32 -5.96 7.65 -1.17
CA GLY A 32 -7.12 8.23 -1.84
C GLY A 32 -8.46 7.61 -1.41
N GLY A 33 -8.44 6.70 -0.44
CA GLY A 33 -9.57 5.86 -0.08
C GLY A 33 -10.75 6.57 0.55
N HIS A 34 -10.67 7.88 0.79
CA HIS A 34 -11.67 8.69 1.52
C HIS A 34 -12.75 9.32 0.63
N GLU A 35 -12.64 9.21 -0.69
CA GLU A 35 -13.71 9.63 -1.60
C GLU A 35 -14.81 8.56 -1.69
N ALA A 36 -16.01 9.00 -2.08
CA ALA A 36 -17.12 8.07 -2.31
C ALA A 36 -16.77 7.07 -3.41
N ILE A 37 -17.09 5.80 -3.20
CA ILE A 37 -16.85 4.70 -4.17
C ILE A 37 -17.35 5.07 -5.57
N SER A 38 -18.50 5.74 -5.66
CA SER A 38 -19.05 6.16 -6.96
C SER A 38 -18.16 7.12 -7.75
N ILE A 39 -17.27 7.87 -7.09
CA ILE A 39 -16.29 8.77 -7.70
C ILE A 39 -15.07 7.96 -8.11
N ALA A 40 -14.39 7.32 -7.14
CA ALA A 40 -13.16 6.56 -7.34
C ALA A 40 -13.29 5.50 -8.46
N VAL A 41 -14.43 4.79 -8.52
CA VAL A 41 -14.69 3.74 -9.51
C VAL A 41 -14.94 4.32 -10.92
N ARG A 42 -15.61 5.48 -11.01
CA ARG A 42 -15.89 6.13 -12.31
C ARG A 42 -14.63 6.70 -12.95
N GLU A 43 -13.70 7.22 -12.16
CA GLU A 43 -12.42 7.73 -12.66
C GLU A 43 -11.59 6.63 -13.32
N LYS A 44 -11.71 5.38 -12.84
CA LYS A 44 -11.12 4.18 -13.45
C LYS A 44 -11.94 3.61 -14.62
N GLY A 45 -13.03 4.26 -15.02
CA GLY A 45 -13.88 3.83 -16.14
C GLY A 45 -14.69 2.55 -15.85
N LEU A 46 -14.87 2.20 -14.57
CA LEU A 46 -15.60 1.00 -14.15
C LEU A 46 -17.11 1.31 -14.00
N ASP A 47 -17.94 0.28 -14.23
CA ASP A 47 -19.38 0.35 -13.98
C ASP A 47 -19.66 0.24 -12.47
N VAL A 48 -20.22 1.30 -11.88
CA VAL A 48 -20.43 1.42 -10.42
C VAL A 48 -21.35 0.32 -9.89
N ASP A 49 -22.43 0.00 -10.60
CA ASP A 49 -23.42 -0.98 -10.11
C ASP A 49 -22.85 -2.39 -10.17
N LYS A 50 -22.14 -2.73 -11.26
CA LYS A 50 -21.42 -3.99 -11.40
C LYS A 50 -20.32 -4.13 -10.34
N PHE A 51 -19.53 -3.08 -10.14
CA PHE A 51 -18.47 -3.05 -9.13
C PHE A 51 -19.04 -3.30 -7.73
N LEU A 52 -20.11 -2.61 -7.35
CA LEU A 52 -20.74 -2.78 -6.04
C LEU A 52 -21.32 -4.18 -5.85
N ALA A 53 -21.88 -4.79 -6.90
CA ALA A 53 -22.35 -6.17 -6.84
C ALA A 53 -21.20 -7.14 -6.54
N GLU A 54 -20.09 -7.04 -7.29
CA GLU A 54 -18.91 -7.88 -7.10
C GLU A 54 -18.25 -7.65 -5.73
N LEU A 55 -18.14 -6.39 -5.30
CA LEU A 55 -17.56 -6.02 -4.01
C LEU A 55 -18.41 -6.55 -2.83
N ASN A 56 -19.74 -6.44 -2.91
CA ASN A 56 -20.63 -7.02 -1.90
C ASN A 56 -20.56 -8.55 -1.88
N GLU A 57 -20.41 -9.20 -3.04
CA GLU A 57 -20.19 -10.64 -3.10
C GLU A 57 -18.88 -11.05 -2.41
N VAL A 58 -17.79 -10.34 -2.68
CA VAL A 58 -16.48 -10.58 -2.04
C VAL A 58 -16.58 -10.38 -0.53
N ALA A 59 -17.17 -9.25 -0.09
CA ALA A 59 -17.38 -8.93 1.31
C ALA A 59 -18.20 -10.00 2.06
N ALA A 60 -19.20 -10.60 1.41
CA ALA A 60 -20.06 -11.62 2.00
C ALA A 60 -19.44 -13.04 2.03
N ARG A 61 -18.31 -13.28 1.34
CA ARG A 61 -17.65 -14.60 1.36
C ARG A 61 -17.04 -14.86 2.73
N LYS A 62 -17.25 -16.07 3.26
CA LYS A 62 -16.47 -16.57 4.39
C LYS A 62 -15.02 -16.69 3.95
N THR A 63 -14.14 -15.92 4.59
CA THR A 63 -12.75 -15.71 4.22
C THR A 63 -12.00 -17.04 4.02
N GLN A 64 -11.54 -17.31 2.80
CA GLN A 64 -10.61 -18.42 2.51
C GLN A 64 -9.14 -17.97 2.57
N GLN A 65 -8.86 -16.70 2.26
CA GLN A 65 -7.58 -16.04 2.51
C GLN A 65 -7.56 -15.49 3.94
N ARG A 66 -7.22 -16.36 4.90
CA ARG A 66 -7.25 -15.98 6.32
C ARG A 66 -6.22 -14.91 6.68
N ASP A 67 -5.07 -14.89 6.01
CA ASP A 67 -3.89 -14.13 6.47
C ASP A 67 -4.17 -12.62 6.62
N VAL A 68 -4.49 -11.91 5.53
CA VAL A 68 -4.66 -10.43 5.57
C VAL A 68 -5.89 -9.99 6.37
N HIS A 69 -6.98 -10.76 6.32
CA HIS A 69 -8.18 -10.41 7.06
C HIS A 69 -8.01 -10.63 8.57
N GLU A 70 -7.47 -11.77 8.98
CA GLU A 70 -7.18 -12.07 10.39
C GLU A 70 -6.12 -11.11 10.94
N ASP A 71 -5.11 -10.78 10.14
CA ASP A 71 -4.09 -9.79 10.46
C ASP A 71 -4.71 -8.42 10.76
N ILE A 72 -5.51 -7.85 9.85
CA ILE A 72 -6.14 -6.53 10.07
C ILE A 72 -7.14 -6.55 11.23
N GLU A 73 -7.94 -7.61 11.39
CA GLU A 73 -8.86 -7.71 12.54
C GLU A 73 -8.10 -7.81 13.86
N SER A 74 -6.99 -8.57 13.90
CA SER A 74 -6.15 -8.65 15.10
C SER A 74 -5.44 -7.33 15.40
N PHE A 75 -5.05 -6.60 14.36
CA PHE A 75 -4.40 -5.30 14.46
C PHE A 75 -5.30 -4.27 15.14
N LYS A 76 -6.59 -4.20 14.79
CA LYS A 76 -7.57 -3.26 15.39
C LYS A 76 -7.81 -3.47 16.89
N GLU A 77 -7.48 -4.65 17.42
CA GLU A 77 -7.64 -4.95 18.84
C GLU A 77 -6.40 -4.55 19.68
N LEU A 78 -5.32 -4.15 19.01
CA LEU A 78 -4.08 -3.70 19.65
C LEU A 78 -4.27 -2.30 20.24
N LYS A 79 -3.41 -1.95 21.22
CA LYS A 79 -3.23 -0.55 21.59
C LYS A 79 -2.29 0.09 20.58
N VAL A 80 -2.37 1.41 20.42
CA VAL A 80 -1.47 2.15 19.52
C VAL A 80 0.01 1.77 19.72
N THR A 81 0.51 1.63 20.94
CA THR A 81 1.92 1.21 21.14
C THR A 81 2.22 -0.16 20.56
N ASP A 82 1.29 -1.11 20.66
CA ASP A 82 1.43 -2.46 20.12
C ASP A 82 1.22 -2.47 18.59
N MET A 83 0.39 -1.57 18.05
CA MET A 83 0.27 -1.35 16.60
C MET A 83 1.58 -0.87 15.98
N LEU A 84 2.25 0.11 16.62
CA LEU A 84 3.55 0.60 16.15
C LEU A 84 4.61 -0.50 16.16
N ASP A 85 4.63 -1.33 17.22
CA ASP A 85 5.54 -2.48 17.29
C ASP A 85 5.22 -3.53 16.20
N ASP A 86 3.94 -3.75 15.87
CA ASP A 86 3.51 -4.65 14.80
C ASP A 86 3.94 -4.14 13.41
N LEU A 87 3.70 -2.86 13.10
CA LEU A 87 4.11 -2.22 11.84
C LEU A 87 5.62 -2.33 11.61
N GLU A 88 6.42 -2.01 12.64
CA GLU A 88 7.88 -2.11 12.59
C GLU A 88 8.36 -3.58 12.42
N ALA A 89 7.69 -4.55 13.06
CA ALA A 89 8.11 -5.95 13.05
C ALA A 89 7.63 -6.73 11.81
N THR A 90 6.59 -6.26 11.13
CA THR A 90 5.95 -6.93 9.98
C THR A 90 6.28 -6.21 8.68
N HIS A 91 5.65 -5.06 8.43
CA HIS A 91 5.72 -4.32 7.17
C HIS A 91 7.11 -3.74 6.93
N HIS A 92 7.67 -3.02 7.90
CA HIS A 92 8.98 -2.37 7.72
C HIS A 92 10.12 -3.38 7.49
N VAL A 93 10.02 -4.58 8.06
CA VAL A 93 10.99 -5.67 7.83
C VAL A 93 10.76 -6.31 6.45
N THR A 94 9.50 -6.52 6.08
CA THR A 94 9.10 -7.15 4.82
C THR A 94 9.44 -6.26 3.64
N ASP A 95 9.09 -4.98 3.70
CA ASP A 95 9.37 -3.99 2.67
C ASP A 95 10.86 -3.83 2.43
N ARG A 96 11.67 -3.69 3.49
CA ARG A 96 13.14 -3.62 3.33
C ARG A 96 13.72 -4.84 2.64
N LYS A 97 13.19 -6.03 2.93
CA LYS A 97 13.62 -7.27 2.27
C LYS A 97 13.21 -7.27 0.80
N LEU A 98 11.96 -6.96 0.49
CA LEU A 98 11.44 -6.95 -0.88
C LEU A 98 12.07 -5.83 -1.71
N MET A 99 12.39 -4.69 -1.10
CA MET A 99 13.12 -3.59 -1.74
C MET A 99 14.54 -4.02 -2.13
N ALA A 100 15.26 -4.68 -1.22
CA ALA A 100 16.60 -5.20 -1.51
C ALA A 100 16.59 -6.26 -2.62
N GLU A 101 15.58 -7.14 -2.63
CA GLU A 101 15.40 -8.16 -3.67
C GLU A 101 15.06 -7.54 -5.03
N THR A 102 14.12 -6.58 -5.05
CA THR A 102 13.72 -5.86 -6.26
C THR A 102 14.91 -5.13 -6.88
N GLU A 103 15.69 -4.39 -6.08
CA GLU A 103 16.86 -3.66 -6.57
C GLU A 103 17.88 -4.60 -7.26
N ALA A 104 18.15 -5.75 -6.64
CA ALA A 104 19.09 -6.72 -7.18
C ALA A 104 18.67 -7.26 -8.55
N TYR A 105 17.37 -7.49 -8.77
CA TYR A 105 16.87 -8.04 -10.02
C TYR A 105 16.54 -6.97 -11.07
N LEU A 106 16.05 -5.80 -10.67
CA LEU A 106 15.69 -4.71 -11.57
C LEU A 106 16.89 -4.26 -12.41
N ASN A 107 18.06 -4.08 -11.78
CA ASN A 107 19.29 -3.75 -12.49
C ASN A 107 19.72 -4.89 -13.45
N LYS A 108 19.54 -6.15 -13.03
CA LYS A 108 19.88 -7.31 -13.86
C LYS A 108 19.02 -7.38 -15.13
N ILE A 109 17.71 -7.14 -15.01
CA ILE A 109 16.80 -7.18 -16.17
C ILE A 109 17.04 -5.99 -17.10
N LEU A 110 17.36 -4.81 -16.55
CA LEU A 110 17.76 -3.63 -17.32
C LEU A 110 18.96 -3.96 -18.22
N ILE A 111 20.03 -4.54 -17.65
CA ILE A 111 21.25 -4.88 -18.42
C ILE A 111 20.96 -5.91 -19.52
N VAL A 112 20.26 -7.01 -19.19
CA VAL A 112 20.05 -8.13 -20.12
C VAL A 112 19.06 -7.77 -21.23
N HIS A 113 18.00 -7.02 -20.90
CA HIS A 113 16.91 -6.71 -21.83
C HIS A 113 17.00 -5.30 -22.45
N TYR A 114 18.06 -4.53 -22.15
CA TYR A 114 18.26 -3.17 -22.70
C TYR A 114 18.03 -3.05 -24.22
N PRO A 115 18.52 -3.99 -25.07
CA PRO A 115 18.35 -3.88 -26.52
C PRO A 115 16.89 -3.86 -27.00
N HIS A 116 15.97 -4.45 -26.23
CA HIS A 116 14.56 -4.59 -26.61
C HIS A 116 13.62 -3.76 -25.73
N HIS A 117 13.99 -3.50 -24.47
CA HIS A 117 13.14 -2.89 -23.44
C HIS A 117 13.81 -1.73 -22.70
N GLY A 118 14.93 -1.21 -23.21
CA GLY A 118 15.79 -0.25 -22.50
C GLY A 118 15.10 1.04 -22.10
N GLU A 119 14.20 1.60 -22.92
CA GLU A 119 13.47 2.83 -22.58
C GLU A 119 12.57 2.62 -21.36
N MET A 120 11.68 1.62 -21.42
CA MET A 120 10.77 1.27 -20.33
C MET A 120 11.54 0.90 -19.06
N LEU A 121 12.54 0.01 -19.15
CA LEU A 121 13.30 -0.45 -17.99
C LEU A 121 14.14 0.67 -17.35
N THR A 122 14.62 1.64 -18.14
CA THR A 122 15.32 2.82 -17.63
C THR A 122 14.37 3.69 -16.80
N ARG A 123 13.15 3.94 -17.32
CA ARG A 123 12.14 4.72 -16.60
C ARG A 123 11.69 4.00 -15.33
N LEU A 124 11.46 2.69 -15.41
CA LEU A 124 11.12 1.85 -14.26
C LEU A 124 12.20 1.92 -13.18
N HIS A 125 13.48 1.85 -13.58
CA HIS A 125 14.60 1.97 -12.65
C HIS A 125 14.66 3.34 -11.97
N HIS A 126 14.36 4.43 -12.68
CA HIS A 126 14.32 5.77 -12.06
C HIS A 126 13.17 5.93 -11.08
N LEU A 127 11.96 5.50 -11.45
CA LEU A 127 10.79 5.55 -10.58
C LEU A 127 11.02 4.73 -9.31
N TYR A 128 11.50 3.50 -9.47
CA TYR A 128 11.79 2.63 -8.34
C TYR A 128 12.89 3.18 -7.42
N ALA A 129 13.95 3.77 -7.98
CA ALA A 129 15.00 4.38 -7.18
C ALA A 129 14.50 5.59 -6.38
N GLY A 130 13.59 6.38 -6.95
CA GLY A 130 12.90 7.47 -6.24
C GLY A 130 12.05 6.94 -5.09
N LEU A 131 11.15 6.01 -5.39
CA LEU A 131 10.28 5.37 -4.39
C LEU A 131 11.09 4.76 -3.24
N LYS A 132 12.17 4.02 -3.55
CA LYS A 132 13.03 3.42 -2.54
C LYS A 132 13.63 4.48 -1.60
N ALA A 133 14.12 5.59 -2.15
CA ALA A 133 14.68 6.66 -1.34
C ALA A 133 13.64 7.30 -0.41
N GLU A 134 12.41 7.51 -0.92
CA GLU A 134 11.29 8.02 -0.13
C GLU A 134 10.89 7.06 0.99
N LEU A 135 10.74 5.76 0.70
CA LEU A 135 10.42 4.74 1.71
C LEU A 135 11.53 4.60 2.78
N GLU A 136 12.81 4.63 2.37
CA GLU A 136 13.93 4.56 3.32
C GLU A 136 13.98 5.77 4.26
N GLU A 137 13.73 6.98 3.74
CA GLU A 137 13.61 8.19 4.56
C GLU A 137 12.40 8.12 5.49
N HIS A 138 11.26 7.70 4.96
CA HIS A 138 9.99 7.58 5.67
C HIS A 138 10.11 6.64 6.87
N PHE A 139 10.56 5.39 6.66
CA PHE A 139 10.74 4.44 7.75
C PHE A 139 11.74 4.94 8.81
N ALA A 140 12.78 5.67 8.41
CA ALA A 140 13.71 6.25 9.36
C ALA A 140 13.04 7.36 10.21
N LYS A 141 12.17 8.18 9.61
CA LYS A 141 11.38 9.20 10.30
C LYS A 141 10.41 8.57 11.28
N GLU A 142 9.71 7.51 10.89
CA GLU A 142 8.81 6.78 11.77
C GLU A 142 9.54 6.17 12.96
N GLU A 143 10.51 5.30 12.69
CA GLU A 143 11.18 4.49 13.71
C GLU A 143 12.06 5.31 14.67
N GLN A 144 12.68 6.39 14.17
CA GLN A 144 13.64 7.16 14.96
C GLN A 144 13.06 8.45 15.55
N LEU A 145 11.90 8.90 15.08
CA LEU A 145 11.30 10.15 15.53
C LEU A 145 9.82 10.01 15.89
N VAL A 146 8.94 9.70 14.93
CA VAL A 146 7.49 9.84 15.12
C VAL A 146 6.94 8.76 16.05
N PHE A 147 7.24 7.48 15.81
CA PHE A 147 6.74 6.39 16.66
C PHE A 147 7.31 6.48 18.08
N PRO A 148 8.60 6.79 18.33
CA PRO A 148 9.09 7.10 19.66
C PRO A 148 8.34 8.25 20.35
N LEU A 149 7.96 9.31 19.63
CA LEU A 149 7.18 10.41 20.18
C LEU A 149 5.75 9.99 20.51
N MET A 150 5.09 9.21 19.65
CA MET A 150 3.76 8.65 19.91
C MET A 150 3.76 7.77 21.17
N ARG A 151 4.79 6.94 21.35
CA ARG A 151 4.98 6.11 22.56
C ARG A 151 5.20 6.96 23.82
N GLN A 152 5.94 8.07 23.72
CA GLN A 152 6.22 8.97 24.85
C GLN A 152 5.03 9.84 25.23
N HIS A 153 4.23 10.26 24.23
CA HIS A 153 3.08 11.14 24.37
C HIS A 153 1.80 10.39 23.98
N PRO A 154 1.28 9.48 24.82
CA PRO A 154 0.07 8.72 24.50
C PRO A 154 -1.17 9.61 24.35
N HIS A 155 -1.14 10.81 24.94
CA HIS A 155 -2.06 11.88 24.61
C HIS A 155 -1.34 12.85 23.66
N PRO A 156 -1.67 12.88 22.36
CA PRO A 156 -0.96 13.69 21.38
C PRO A 156 -0.98 15.18 21.73
N ASP A 157 0.17 15.83 21.57
CA ASP A 157 0.22 17.27 21.45
C ASP A 157 0.13 17.70 19.97
N ALA A 158 -0.09 19.00 19.73
CA ALA A 158 -0.20 19.54 18.38
C ALA A 158 1.06 19.31 17.53
N LYS A 159 2.22 19.12 18.15
CA LYS A 159 3.48 18.89 17.44
C LYS A 159 3.58 17.45 16.96
N THR A 160 3.21 16.47 17.79
CA THR A 160 3.18 15.07 17.35
C THR A 160 2.11 14.85 16.28
N LEU A 161 0.93 15.47 16.42
CA LEU A 161 -0.12 15.39 15.39
C LEU A 161 0.34 15.96 14.04
N ALA A 162 1.07 17.08 14.04
CA ALA A 162 1.61 17.64 12.81
C ALA A 162 2.63 16.72 12.12
N LEU A 163 3.39 15.94 12.89
CA LEU A 163 4.30 14.93 12.33
C LEU A 163 3.55 13.73 11.75
N VAL A 164 2.45 13.31 12.38
CA VAL A 164 1.58 12.25 11.84
C VAL A 164 0.95 12.70 10.52
N GLU A 165 0.44 13.93 10.45
CA GLU A 165 -0.09 14.51 9.21
C GLU A 165 0.99 14.61 8.11
N GLU A 166 2.25 14.85 8.46
CA GLU A 166 3.38 14.83 7.52
C GLU A 166 3.61 13.42 6.94
N LEU A 167 3.54 12.37 7.76
CA LEU A 167 3.63 10.97 7.29
C LEU A 167 2.50 10.63 6.31
N GLU A 168 1.26 11.02 6.61
CA GLU A 168 0.11 10.81 5.72
C GLU A 168 0.29 11.50 4.34
N GLN A 169 0.93 12.66 4.32
CA GLN A 169 1.27 13.36 3.07
C GLN A 169 2.34 12.61 2.26
N GLU A 170 3.33 12.03 2.93
CA GLU A 170 4.37 11.21 2.30
C GLU A 170 3.79 9.93 1.67
N HIS A 171 2.82 9.29 2.33
CA HIS A 171 2.10 8.13 1.79
C HIS A 171 1.46 8.40 0.44
N SER A 172 0.90 9.61 0.26
CA SER A 172 0.30 10.00 -1.02
C SER A 172 1.33 10.05 -2.14
N GLY A 173 2.53 10.58 -1.86
CA GLY A 173 3.64 10.62 -2.81
C GLY A 173 4.11 9.23 -3.23
N ALA A 174 4.33 8.34 -2.27
CA ALA A 174 4.71 6.94 -2.53
C ALA A 174 3.65 6.21 -3.38
N GLY A 175 2.37 6.39 -3.05
CA GLY A 175 1.24 5.82 -3.79
C GLY A 175 1.18 6.29 -5.24
N ASP A 176 1.48 7.56 -5.51
CA ASP A 176 1.50 8.11 -6.87
C ASP A 176 2.64 7.52 -7.72
N ILE A 177 3.83 7.34 -7.14
CA ILE A 177 4.94 6.68 -7.84
C ILE A 177 4.61 5.22 -8.15
N ILE A 178 3.99 4.50 -7.20
CA ILE A 178 3.55 3.11 -7.40
C ILE A 178 2.55 3.01 -8.55
N LYS A 179 1.57 3.93 -8.63
CA LYS A 179 0.61 4.00 -9.74
C LYS A 179 1.31 4.22 -11.08
N GLU A 180 2.29 5.13 -11.14
CA GLU A 180 3.07 5.35 -12.36
C GLU A 180 3.85 4.10 -12.79
N ILE A 181 4.41 3.35 -11.83
CA ILE A 181 5.07 2.07 -12.11
C ILE A 181 4.08 1.03 -12.63
N GLN A 182 2.90 0.90 -12.03
CA GLN A 182 1.85 -0.02 -12.50
C GLN A 182 1.45 0.30 -13.94
N GLU A 183 1.22 1.58 -14.26
CA GLU A 183 0.90 2.01 -15.63
C GLU A 183 2.04 1.72 -16.62
N LEU A 184 3.29 2.02 -16.24
CA LEU A 184 4.47 1.79 -17.08
C LEU A 184 4.68 0.30 -17.42
N THR A 185 4.31 -0.58 -16.49
CA THR A 185 4.53 -2.03 -16.59
C THR A 185 3.33 -2.80 -17.10
N ASP A 186 2.26 -2.11 -17.52
CA ASP A 186 0.97 -2.71 -17.89
C ASP A 186 0.46 -3.64 -16.78
N ASN A 187 0.44 -3.12 -15.55
CA ASN A 187 0.14 -3.83 -14.31
C ASN A 187 1.00 -5.09 -14.16
N PHE A 188 2.30 -4.92 -14.29
CA PHE A 188 3.27 -6.01 -14.21
C PHE A 188 2.99 -7.16 -15.21
N THR A 189 2.50 -6.83 -16.41
CA THR A 189 2.37 -7.80 -17.49
C THR A 189 3.71 -7.93 -18.22
N PRO A 190 4.43 -9.06 -18.07
CA PRO A 190 5.75 -9.21 -18.66
C PRO A 190 5.65 -9.36 -20.19
N PRO A 191 6.59 -8.78 -20.96
CA PRO A 191 6.63 -8.93 -22.42
C PRO A 191 6.86 -10.39 -22.84
N ALA A 192 6.57 -10.70 -24.11
CA ALA A 192 6.63 -12.06 -24.63
C ALA A 192 8.02 -12.73 -24.50
N ASP A 193 9.09 -11.93 -24.56
CA ASP A 193 10.48 -12.35 -24.42
C ASP A 193 11.02 -12.26 -22.98
N ALA A 194 10.16 -11.97 -21.99
CA ALA A 194 10.56 -11.87 -20.59
C ALA A 194 11.12 -13.19 -20.07
N CYS A 195 12.37 -13.15 -19.61
CA CYS A 195 13.03 -14.28 -18.97
C CYS A 195 12.47 -14.55 -17.55
N PRO A 196 12.81 -15.67 -16.91
CA PRO A 196 12.37 -15.95 -15.54
C PRO A 196 12.73 -14.88 -14.51
N THR A 197 13.90 -14.23 -14.65
CA THR A 197 14.30 -13.13 -13.73
C THR A 197 13.39 -11.92 -13.88
N PHE A 198 12.98 -11.58 -15.11
CA PHE A 198 12.05 -10.49 -15.38
C PHE A 198 10.70 -10.75 -14.70
N ARG A 199 10.14 -11.94 -14.92
CA ARG A 199 8.86 -12.34 -14.31
C ARG A 199 8.93 -12.34 -12.79
N HIS A 200 10.04 -12.80 -12.24
CA HIS A 200 10.29 -12.76 -10.79
C HIS A 200 10.38 -11.32 -10.27
N THR A 201 11.09 -10.42 -10.97
CA THR A 201 11.20 -9.01 -10.59
C THR A 201 9.82 -8.37 -10.48
N TYR A 202 8.97 -8.59 -11.48
CA TYR A 202 7.59 -8.09 -11.50
C TYR A 202 6.77 -8.65 -10.34
N ALA A 203 6.82 -9.96 -10.10
CA ALA A 203 6.12 -10.59 -8.97
C ALA A 203 6.63 -10.08 -7.60
N THR A 204 7.92 -9.80 -7.44
CA THR A 204 8.47 -9.22 -6.21
C THR A 204 8.01 -7.78 -6.02
N MET A 205 7.93 -6.99 -7.09
CA MET A 205 7.41 -5.61 -7.04
C MET A 205 5.92 -5.60 -6.69
N GLU A 206 5.12 -6.50 -7.26
CA GLU A 206 3.71 -6.67 -6.89
C GLU A 206 3.56 -6.98 -5.40
N GLN A 207 4.36 -7.93 -4.88
CA GLN A 207 4.36 -8.25 -3.44
C GLN A 207 4.75 -7.07 -2.57
N LEU A 208 5.77 -6.29 -2.97
CA LEU A 208 6.19 -5.09 -2.25
C LEU A 208 5.05 -4.07 -2.21
N PHE A 209 4.43 -3.80 -3.34
CA PHE A 209 3.41 -2.75 -3.42
C PHE A 209 2.10 -3.17 -2.74
N ASP A 210 1.74 -4.44 -2.81
CA ASP A 210 0.64 -5.00 -2.03
C ASP A 210 0.87 -4.83 -0.52
N ASP A 211 2.09 -5.09 -0.02
CA ASP A 211 2.43 -4.92 1.40
C ASP A 211 2.43 -3.44 1.81
N VAL A 212 3.05 -2.56 1.01
CA VAL A 212 3.03 -1.10 1.22
C VAL A 212 1.60 -0.54 1.29
N PHE A 213 0.68 -1.00 0.44
CA PHE A 213 -0.72 -0.55 0.52
C PHE A 213 -1.43 -1.02 1.79
N ILE A 214 -1.14 -2.23 2.28
CA ILE A 214 -1.69 -2.74 3.54
C ILE A 214 -1.09 -1.98 4.73
N HIS A 215 0.23 -1.76 4.71
CA HIS A 215 0.96 -0.96 5.69
C HIS A 215 0.35 0.43 5.82
N ILE A 216 0.31 1.19 4.73
CA ILE A 216 -0.24 2.55 4.74
C ILE A 216 -1.71 2.56 5.17
N PHE A 217 -2.49 1.53 4.80
CA PHE A 217 -3.87 1.42 5.27
C PHE A 217 -3.95 1.25 6.80
N LYS A 218 -3.13 0.36 7.38
CA LYS A 218 -3.07 0.16 8.83
C LYS A 218 -2.73 1.47 9.55
N GLU A 219 -1.86 2.28 8.98
CA GLU A 219 -1.51 3.59 9.53
C GLU A 219 -2.64 4.62 9.38
N ASN A 220 -2.98 4.98 8.14
CA ASN A 220 -3.92 6.06 7.82
C ASN A 220 -5.34 5.78 8.34
N SER A 221 -5.77 4.51 8.34
CA SER A 221 -7.17 4.17 8.62
C SER A 221 -7.40 3.57 10.01
N ILE A 222 -6.33 3.20 10.74
CA ILE A 222 -6.42 2.56 12.05
C ILE A 222 -5.50 3.26 13.06
N ALA A 223 -4.17 3.10 12.95
CA ALA A 223 -3.24 3.52 14.00
C ALA A 223 -3.19 5.04 14.21
N PHE A 224 -3.14 5.83 13.14
CA PHE A 224 -3.08 7.29 13.23
C PHE A 224 -4.40 7.91 13.71
N PRO A 225 -5.59 7.50 13.21
CA PRO A 225 -6.86 7.91 13.79
C PRO A 225 -7.00 7.54 15.27
N GLU A 226 -6.65 6.30 15.66
CA GLU A 226 -6.74 5.87 17.06
C GLU A 226 -5.78 6.63 17.98
N TYR A 227 -4.61 7.02 17.48
CA TYR A 227 -3.71 7.90 18.21
C TYR A 227 -4.30 9.30 18.36
N ALA A 228 -4.80 9.90 17.27
CA ALA A 228 -5.36 11.24 17.28
C ALA A 228 -6.59 11.38 18.19
N GLU A 229 -7.41 10.34 18.31
CA GLU A 229 -8.57 10.29 19.22
C GLU A 229 -8.18 10.28 20.72
N GLN A 230 -6.91 10.08 21.05
CA GLN A 230 -6.42 10.14 22.44
C GLN A 230 -6.08 11.57 22.91
N ALA A 231 -6.22 12.59 22.05
CA ALA A 231 -5.91 14.00 22.34
C ALA A 231 -6.79 14.63 23.45
#